data_AF-A0A150J9R2-F1
#
_entry.id   AF-A0A150J9R2-F1
#
_cell.length_a   1.000
_cell.length_b   1.000
_cell.length_c   1.000
_cell.angle_alpha   90.00
_cell.angle_beta   90.00
_cell.angle_gamma   90.00
#
_symmetry.space_group_name_H-M   'P 1'
#
loop_
_entity.id
_entity.type
_entity.pdbx_description
1 polymer ?
#
loop_
_entity_poly.entity_id
_entity_poly.type
_entity_poly.pdbx_seq_one_letter_code
_entity_poly.pdbx_strand_id
1 'polypeptide(L)'
;MKKWTKNDKKELDKMFKEKKTSREIGKKLGRSRDAVDAKIAELRLVEKYGYRMEHKGIWNLWTPKEDWIVWYYKNHTLLNNKEIGELIGRSKSSVNNRFCNGMFAIKPPGDEMPEEVIELLGLKEVTIEDNRVLEVAENG
;
A
#
# COMPACT_ATOMS: atom_id res chain seq x y z
N MET A 1 24.71 10.56 16.38
CA MET A 1 23.43 10.54 15.61
C MET A 1 22.49 11.64 16.10
N LYS A 2 21.93 12.46 15.20
CA LYS A 2 20.96 13.51 15.54
C LYS A 2 19.61 12.90 15.91
N LYS A 3 19.15 13.07 17.16
CA LYS A 3 17.85 12.57 17.63
C LYS A 3 16.69 13.18 16.85
N TRP A 4 15.64 12.40 16.59
CA TRP A 4 14.41 12.86 15.94
C TRP A 4 13.54 13.63 16.91
N THR A 5 13.32 14.92 16.62
CA THR A 5 12.42 15.76 17.42
C THR A 5 10.97 15.56 16.99
N LYS A 6 10.02 16.04 17.81
CA LYS A 6 8.59 16.08 17.41
C LYS A 6 8.39 16.93 16.14
N ASN A 7 9.13 18.03 16.00
CA ASN A 7 9.03 18.89 14.83
C ASN A 7 9.57 18.21 13.57
N ASP A 8 10.69 17.50 13.68
CA ASP A 8 11.25 16.74 12.55
C ASP A 8 10.26 15.68 12.04
N LYS A 9 9.56 14.99 12.96
CA LYS A 9 8.56 13.98 12.61
C LYS A 9 7.35 14.59 11.91
N LYS A 10 6.88 15.76 12.39
CA LYS A 10 5.77 16.49 11.74
C LYS A 10 6.15 16.96 10.33
N GLU A 11 7.35 17.52 10.18
CA GLU A 11 7.81 18.00 8.87
C GLU A 11 8.03 16.83 7.90
N LEU A 12 8.58 15.70 8.38
CA LEU A 12 8.70 14.48 7.59
C LEU A 12 7.34 13.94 7.16
N ASP A 13 6.34 13.88 8.05
CA ASP A 13 4.97 13.41 7.73
C ASP A 13 4.32 14.30 6.66
N LYS A 14 4.45 15.63 6.81
CA LYS A 14 3.96 16.61 5.84
C LYS A 14 4.62 16.43 4.47
N MET A 15 5.95 16.45 4.41
CA MET A 15 6.69 16.32 3.15
C MET A 15 6.48 14.96 2.51
N PHE A 16 6.36 13.90 3.33
CA PHE A 16 6.02 12.58 2.85
C PHE A 16 4.66 12.64 2.15
N LYS A 17 3.62 13.19 2.79
CA LYS A 17 2.26 13.38 2.22
C LYS A 17 2.27 14.19 0.92
N GLU A 18 3.18 15.14 0.77
CA GLU A 18 3.40 15.94 -0.45
C GLU A 18 4.20 15.18 -1.55
N LYS A 19 4.45 13.88 -1.38
CA LYS A 19 5.18 13.02 -2.31
C LYS A 19 6.64 13.45 -2.53
N LYS A 20 7.27 14.12 -1.55
CA LYS A 20 8.70 14.47 -1.62
C LYS A 20 9.57 13.24 -1.43
N THR A 21 10.65 13.12 -2.19
CA THR A 21 11.59 12.01 -2.07
C THR A 21 12.37 12.06 -0.74
N SER A 22 12.86 10.92 -0.27
CA SER A 22 13.71 10.85 0.94
C SER A 22 14.97 11.72 0.85
N ARG A 23 15.48 11.95 -0.37
CA ARG A 23 16.62 12.84 -0.61
C ARG A 23 16.23 14.30 -0.36
N GLU A 24 15.08 14.75 -0.87
CA GLU A 24 14.58 16.11 -0.63
C GLU A 24 14.26 16.34 0.86
N ILE A 25 13.58 15.37 1.48
CA ILE A 25 13.28 15.40 2.93
C ILE A 25 14.58 15.43 3.74
N GLY A 26 15.56 14.59 3.38
CA GLY A 26 16.86 14.54 4.05
C GLY A 26 17.61 15.86 3.94
N LYS A 27 17.64 16.46 2.74
CA LYS A 27 18.24 17.79 2.53
C LYS A 27 17.59 18.86 3.41
N LYS A 28 16.25 18.84 3.52
CA LYS A 28 15.50 19.81 4.35
C LYS A 28 15.75 19.62 5.85
N LEU A 29 15.82 18.38 6.32
CA LEU A 29 15.96 18.06 7.76
C LEU A 29 17.43 17.98 8.24
N GLY A 30 18.38 18.13 7.33
CA GLY A 30 19.81 17.95 7.59
C GLY A 30 20.12 16.50 7.99
N ARG A 31 19.55 15.54 7.27
CA ARG A 31 19.73 14.10 7.50
C ARG A 31 20.10 13.39 6.19
N SER A 32 20.85 12.31 6.32
CA SER A 32 21.04 11.37 5.22
C SER A 32 19.70 10.78 4.78
N ARG A 33 19.58 10.50 3.49
CA ARG A 33 18.45 9.77 2.90
C ARG A 33 18.11 8.50 3.69
N ASP A 34 19.11 7.68 4.03
CA ASP A 34 18.86 6.39 4.69
C ASP A 34 18.25 6.54 6.10
N ALA A 35 18.61 7.61 6.81
CA ALA A 35 18.00 7.92 8.10
C ALA A 35 16.53 8.37 7.96
N VAL A 36 16.18 9.00 6.84
CA VAL A 36 14.79 9.34 6.50
C VAL A 36 14.01 8.07 6.16
N ASP A 37 14.56 7.18 5.32
CA ASP A 37 13.95 5.90 4.97
C ASP A 37 13.65 5.07 6.22
N ALA A 38 14.62 4.92 7.12
CA ALA A 38 14.45 4.19 8.37
C ALA A 38 13.34 4.80 9.25
N LYS A 39 13.25 6.14 9.29
CA LYS A 39 12.21 6.81 10.07
C LYS A 39 10.82 6.69 9.43
N ILE A 40 10.73 6.71 8.09
CA ILE A 40 9.48 6.48 7.36
C ILE A 40 8.93 5.09 7.66
N ALA A 41 9.81 4.08 7.66
CA ALA A 41 9.44 2.71 8.02
C ALA A 41 9.01 2.61 9.49
N GLU A 42 9.77 3.20 10.42
CA GLU A 42 9.41 3.25 11.85
C GLU A 42 8.04 3.91 12.09
N LEU A 43 7.73 4.97 11.35
CA LEU A 43 6.46 5.70 11.44
C LEU A 43 5.35 5.10 10.58
N ARG A 44 5.62 4.02 9.82
CA ARG A 44 4.66 3.33 8.94
C ARG A 44 3.94 4.29 7.97
N LEU A 45 4.64 5.28 7.43
CA LEU A 45 3.98 6.30 6.61
C LEU A 45 3.48 5.78 5.26
N VAL A 46 4.12 4.74 4.72
CA VAL A 46 3.62 4.04 3.53
C VAL A 46 2.27 3.38 3.80
N GLU A 47 2.13 2.71 4.94
CA GLU A 47 0.85 2.10 5.37
C GLU A 47 -0.20 3.20 5.56
N LYS A 48 0.19 4.31 6.22
CA LYS A 48 -0.68 5.44 6.52
C LYS A 48 -1.21 6.17 5.28
N TYR A 49 -0.39 6.35 4.25
CA TYR A 49 -0.73 7.18 3.08
C TYR A 49 -0.94 6.39 1.79
N GLY A 50 -0.68 5.09 1.77
CA GLY A 50 -1.04 4.20 0.66
C GLY A 50 -0.21 4.33 -0.62
N TYR A 51 0.91 5.07 -0.61
CA TYR A 51 1.79 5.17 -1.77
C TYR A 51 3.27 5.05 -1.42
N ARG A 52 4.06 4.66 -2.43
CA ARG A 52 5.50 4.41 -2.32
C ARG A 52 6.29 5.64 -2.73
N MET A 53 7.46 5.79 -2.11
CA MET A 53 8.47 6.72 -2.61
C MET A 53 9.47 5.99 -3.49
N GLU A 54 10.10 6.75 -4.37
CA GLU A 54 11.05 6.28 -5.36
C GLU A 54 12.41 5.88 -4.73
N HIS A 55 12.46 4.90 -3.80
CA HIS A 55 13.74 4.37 -3.30
C HIS A 55 13.74 2.93 -2.73
N LYS A 56 14.72 2.11 -3.18
CA LYS A 56 14.80 0.61 -3.10
C LYS A 56 14.35 -0.05 -1.78
N GLY A 57 14.52 0.59 -0.63
CA GLY A 57 14.12 0.07 0.67
C GLY A 57 12.63 0.23 1.00
N ILE A 58 12.01 1.32 0.53
CA ILE A 58 10.59 1.64 0.74
C ILE A 58 9.70 0.90 -0.27
N TRP A 59 10.23 0.54 -1.46
CA TRP A 59 9.49 -0.25 -2.46
C TRP A 59 8.98 -1.58 -1.93
N ASN A 60 9.55 -2.09 -0.83
CA ASN A 60 9.23 -3.40 -0.30
C ASN A 60 8.04 -3.40 0.67
N LEU A 61 7.58 -2.24 1.17
CA LEU A 61 6.42 -2.16 2.07
C LEU A 61 5.13 -2.32 1.27
N TRP A 62 4.30 -3.27 1.69
CA TRP A 62 2.97 -3.51 1.11
C TRP A 62 1.97 -2.49 1.65
N THR A 63 1.12 -1.95 0.79
CA THR A 63 0.05 -1.02 1.18
C THR A 63 -1.26 -1.78 1.37
N PRO A 64 -2.20 -1.25 2.18
CA PRO A 64 -3.56 -1.81 2.27
C PRO A 64 -4.25 -1.96 0.90
N LYS A 65 -4.02 -0.99 0.00
CA LYS A 65 -4.47 -1.03 -1.40
C LYS A 65 -3.93 -2.24 -2.15
N GLU A 66 -2.62 -2.49 -2.06
CA GLU A 66 -1.98 -3.65 -2.71
C GLU A 66 -2.48 -4.98 -2.15
N ASP A 67 -2.69 -5.03 -0.83
CA ASP A 67 -3.23 -6.22 -0.18
C ASP A 67 -4.66 -6.53 -0.62
N TRP A 68 -5.52 -5.51 -0.76
CA TRP A 68 -6.86 -5.66 -1.32
C TRP A 68 -6.85 -6.12 -2.76
N ILE A 69 -6.00 -5.53 -3.60
CA ILE A 69 -5.87 -5.94 -5.01
C ILE A 69 -5.42 -7.40 -5.10
N VAL A 70 -4.42 -7.80 -4.30
CA VAL A 70 -3.96 -9.20 -4.27
C VAL A 70 -5.06 -10.13 -3.77
N TRP A 71 -5.73 -9.79 -2.67
CA TRP A 71 -6.80 -10.62 -2.12
C TRP A 71 -7.98 -10.77 -3.09
N TYR A 72 -8.43 -9.66 -3.68
CA TYR A 72 -9.57 -9.65 -4.60
C TYR A 72 -9.29 -10.51 -5.83
N TYR A 73 -8.21 -10.22 -6.56
CA TYR A 73 -7.91 -10.96 -7.79
C TYR A 73 -7.63 -12.44 -7.53
N LYS A 74 -7.04 -12.78 -6.38
CA LYS A 74 -6.78 -14.18 -6.01
C LYS A 74 -8.03 -14.99 -5.68
N ASN A 75 -9.04 -14.37 -5.09
CA ASN A 75 -10.24 -15.08 -4.64
C ASN A 75 -11.42 -14.94 -5.60
N HIS A 76 -11.45 -13.91 -6.43
CA HIS A 76 -12.61 -13.58 -7.27
C HIS A 76 -12.33 -13.58 -8.78
N THR A 77 -11.07 -13.79 -9.21
CA THR A 77 -10.74 -13.78 -10.64
C THR A 77 -9.77 -14.90 -11.01
N LEU A 78 -9.45 -15.01 -12.31
CA LEU A 78 -8.47 -15.96 -12.84
C LEU A 78 -7.07 -15.34 -13.05
N LEU A 79 -6.84 -14.10 -12.59
CA LEU A 79 -5.54 -13.45 -12.77
C LEU A 79 -4.44 -14.22 -12.01
N ASN A 80 -3.34 -14.48 -12.71
CA ASN A 80 -2.19 -15.15 -12.14
C ASN A 80 -1.26 -14.16 -11.41
N ASN A 81 -0.32 -14.69 -10.62
CA ASN A 81 0.62 -13.87 -9.83
C ASN A 81 1.43 -12.86 -10.66
N LYS A 82 1.71 -13.16 -11.93
CA LYS A 82 2.45 -12.27 -12.82
C LYS A 82 1.58 -11.07 -13.21
N GLU A 83 0.34 -11.32 -13.64
CA GLU A 83 -0.63 -10.28 -14.02
C GLU A 83 -0.95 -9.36 -12.84
N ILE A 84 -1.21 -9.94 -11.66
CA ILE A 84 -1.43 -9.16 -10.43
C ILE A 84 -0.19 -8.31 -10.11
N GLY A 85 1.01 -8.89 -10.25
CA GLY A 85 2.26 -8.18 -10.02
C GLY A 85 2.46 -7.00 -10.97
N GLU A 86 2.16 -7.17 -12.26
CA GLU A 86 2.23 -6.11 -13.27
C GLU A 86 1.29 -4.93 -12.92
N LEU A 87 0.08 -5.22 -12.44
CA LEU A 87 -0.88 -4.18 -12.02
C LEU A 87 -0.37 -3.32 -10.85
N ILE A 88 0.33 -3.92 -9.88
CA ILE A 88 0.78 -3.22 -8.66
C ILE A 88 2.29 -2.93 -8.64
N GLY A 89 2.98 -3.13 -9.76
CA GLY A 89 4.44 -2.93 -9.86
C GLY A 89 5.23 -3.84 -8.90
N ARG A 90 4.86 -5.12 -8.79
CA ARG A 90 5.51 -6.16 -7.97
C ARG A 90 5.92 -7.34 -8.83
N SER A 91 6.90 -8.10 -8.36
CA SER A 91 7.24 -9.38 -8.99
C SER A 91 6.20 -10.45 -8.64
N LYS A 92 6.00 -11.42 -9.55
CA LYS A 92 5.15 -12.60 -9.30
C LYS A 92 5.48 -13.32 -7.99
N SER A 93 6.78 -13.41 -7.65
CA SER A 93 7.24 -14.05 -6.42
C SER A 93 6.89 -13.23 -5.19
N SER A 94 6.95 -11.90 -5.28
CA SER A 94 6.55 -11.02 -4.19
C SER A 94 5.06 -11.15 -3.89
N VAL A 95 4.20 -11.20 -4.93
CA VAL A 95 2.75 -11.43 -4.79
C VAL A 95 2.49 -12.78 -4.13
N ASN A 96 3.14 -13.84 -4.62
CA ASN A 96 2.99 -15.17 -4.07
C ASN A 96 3.36 -15.23 -2.58
N ASN A 97 4.53 -14.68 -2.22
CA ASN A 97 4.99 -14.67 -0.84
C ASN A 97 4.04 -13.89 0.08
N ARG A 98 3.48 -12.77 -0.41
CA ARG A 98 2.51 -11.98 0.38
C ARG A 98 1.24 -12.78 0.66
N PHE A 99 0.66 -13.37 -0.39
CA PHE A 99 -0.57 -14.15 -0.29
C PHE A 99 -0.40 -15.39 0.60
N CYS A 100 0.66 -16.18 0.38
CA CYS A 100 0.91 -17.41 1.13
C CYS A 100 1.27 -17.17 2.61
N ASN A 101 1.96 -16.07 2.93
CA ASN A 101 2.33 -15.78 4.31
C ASN A 101 1.19 -15.13 5.12
N GLY A 102 0.05 -14.79 4.48
CA GLY A 102 -1.09 -14.16 5.15
C GLY A 102 -0.76 -12.84 5.85
N MET A 103 0.37 -12.21 5.52
CA MET A 103 0.90 -11.03 6.20
C MET A 103 0.21 -9.73 5.77
N PHE A 104 -1.03 -9.79 5.30
CA PHE A 104 -1.77 -8.63 4.86
C PHE A 104 -1.83 -7.59 6.00
N ALA A 105 -1.66 -6.31 5.64
CA ALA A 105 -1.86 -5.18 6.54
C ALA A 105 -3.35 -4.96 6.83
N ILE A 106 -4.22 -5.69 6.12
CA ILE A 106 -5.67 -5.77 6.26
C ILE A 106 -6.09 -7.19 6.67
N LYS A 107 -7.29 -7.32 7.22
CA LYS A 107 -7.98 -8.59 7.52
C LYS A 107 -9.23 -8.76 6.63
N PRO A 108 -9.08 -9.00 5.33
CA PRO A 108 -10.22 -9.24 4.45
C PRO A 108 -10.86 -10.61 4.80
N PRO A 109 -12.20 -10.74 4.75
CA PRO A 109 -13.20 -9.76 4.32
C PRO A 109 -13.62 -8.73 5.40
N GLY A 110 -13.08 -8.81 6.62
CA GLY A 110 -13.58 -8.03 7.77
C GLY A 110 -13.18 -6.55 7.83
N ASP A 111 -12.16 -6.13 7.08
CA ASP A 111 -11.82 -4.71 6.91
C ASP A 111 -12.58 -4.11 5.72
N GLU A 112 -12.78 -2.79 5.69
CA GLU A 112 -13.39 -2.09 4.54
C GLU A 112 -12.40 -1.97 3.37
N MET A 113 -12.91 -2.13 2.15
CA MET A 113 -12.13 -1.94 0.92
C MET A 113 -12.03 -0.44 0.60
N PRO A 114 -10.82 0.12 0.39
CA PRO A 114 -10.66 1.53 0.05
C PRO A 114 -11.40 1.90 -1.24
N GLU A 115 -12.04 3.09 -1.27
CA GLU A 115 -12.76 3.60 -2.44
C GLU A 115 -11.92 3.58 -3.72
N GLU A 116 -10.63 3.91 -3.63
CA GLU A 116 -9.72 3.85 -4.78
C GLU A 116 -9.56 2.44 -5.37
N VAL A 117 -9.75 1.39 -4.57
CA VAL A 117 -9.73 0.00 -5.03
C VAL A 117 -11.07 -0.35 -5.65
N ILE A 118 -12.18 0.07 -5.04
CA ILE A 118 -13.53 -0.08 -5.60
C ILE A 118 -13.58 0.51 -7.02
N GLU A 119 -13.09 1.74 -7.17
CA GLU A 119 -13.03 2.46 -8.45
C GLU A 119 -12.11 1.75 -9.45
N LEU A 120 -10.90 1.33 -9.03
CA LEU A 120 -9.95 0.60 -9.87
C LEU A 120 -10.54 -0.72 -10.40
N LEU A 121 -11.32 -1.41 -9.57
CA LEU A 121 -11.96 -2.68 -9.91
C LEU A 121 -13.29 -2.48 -10.66
N GLY A 122 -13.79 -1.25 -10.79
CA GLY A 122 -15.06 -0.94 -11.45
C GLY A 122 -16.30 -1.45 -10.69
N LEU A 123 -16.19 -1.63 -9.37
CA LEU A 123 -17.27 -2.17 -8.54
C LEU A 123 -18.29 -1.06 -8.23
N LYS A 124 -19.59 -1.31 -8.49
CA LYS A 124 -20.65 -0.30 -8.34
C LYS A 124 -21.34 -0.30 -6.97
N GLU A 125 -21.39 -1.45 -6.27
CA GLU A 125 -21.83 -1.57 -4.87
C GLU A 125 -21.04 -2.71 -4.22
N VAL A 126 -20.40 -2.47 -3.07
CA VAL A 126 -19.63 -3.49 -2.35
C VAL A 126 -20.35 -3.84 -1.07
N THR A 127 -21.25 -4.82 -1.13
CA THR A 127 -21.74 -5.51 0.07
C THR A 127 -20.86 -6.73 0.32
N ILE A 128 -20.09 -6.69 1.40
CA ILE A 128 -19.26 -7.81 1.84
C ILE A 128 -20.10 -8.70 2.75
N GLU A 129 -20.92 -9.58 2.17
CA GLU A 129 -21.55 -10.69 2.90
C GLU A 129 -20.81 -11.99 2.60
N ASP A 130 -20.47 -12.74 3.64
CA ASP A 130 -19.98 -14.13 3.58
C ASP A 130 -18.92 -14.43 2.50
N ASN A 131 -17.81 -13.67 2.50
CA ASN A 131 -16.66 -13.87 1.60
C ASN A 131 -16.99 -13.79 0.09
N ARG A 132 -18.08 -13.14 -0.31
CA ARG A 132 -18.44 -12.95 -1.72
C ARG A 132 -18.63 -11.46 -2.03
N VAL A 133 -17.85 -10.96 -2.98
CA VAL A 133 -18.15 -9.67 -3.62
C VAL A 133 -19.31 -9.92 -4.58
N LEU A 134 -20.48 -9.37 -4.28
CA LEU A 134 -21.62 -9.42 -5.19
C LEU A 134 -21.45 -8.33 -6.25
N GLU A 135 -21.21 -8.72 -7.50
CA GLU A 135 -21.45 -7.83 -8.65
C GLU A 135 -22.96 -7.68 -8.81
N VAL A 136 -23.51 -6.51 -8.47
CA VAL A 136 -24.89 -6.20 -8.84
C VAL A 136 -24.90 -5.91 -10.34
N ALA A 137 -25.33 -6.89 -11.13
CA ALA A 137 -25.59 -6.73 -12.55
C ALA A 137 -26.67 -5.67 -12.77
N GLU A 138 -26.50 -4.84 -13.79
CA GLU A 138 -27.54 -3.91 -14.25
C GLU A 138 -28.82 -4.70 -14.55
N ASN A 139 -29.88 -4.44 -13.77
CA ASN A 139 -31.22 -4.88 -14.12
C ASN A 139 -31.62 -4.17 -15.41
N GLY A 140 -31.55 -4.89 -16.53
CA GLY A 140 -32.27 -4.56 -17.76
C GLY A 140 -33.77 -4.85 -17.62
#